data_AF-A0A850IZ20-F1
#
_entry.id   AF-A0A850IZ20-F1
#
_cell.length_a   1.000
_cell.length_b   1.000
_cell.length_c   1.000
_cell.angle_alpha   90.00
_cell.angle_beta   90.00
_cell.angle_gamma   90.00
#
_symmetry.space_group_name_H-M   'P 1'
#
loop_
_entity.id
_entity.type
_entity.pdbx_description
1 polymer ?
#
loop_
_entity_poly.entity_id
_entity_poly.type
_entity_poly.pdbx_seq_one_letter_code
_entity_poly.pdbx_strand_id
1 'polypeptide(L)'
;LAYMALGLFIGESGPLHIHFDDAELAETLGFAALVLILADGGITTDWRRMRPSVPVAISVSFIGTLISIGVVALASMWPIGLDWRPAFLLAAVPAPTDAAAAFPVLRRPPLPARPLRLLHGEPGLNHAHAVLPLITAAPHTPP
;
A
#
# COMPACT_ATOMS: atom_id res chain seq x y z
N LEU A 1 5.11 -12.44 -4.67
CA LEU A 1 6.41 -13.13 -4.93
C LEU A 1 6.51 -13.65 -6.37
N ALA A 2 5.59 -14.47 -6.87
CA ALA A 2 5.66 -14.98 -8.26
C ALA A 2 5.80 -13.87 -9.33
N TYR A 3 4.97 -12.83 -9.26
CA TYR A 3 5.07 -11.67 -10.18
C TYR A 3 6.38 -10.90 -10.05
N MET A 4 6.92 -10.76 -8.83
CA MET A 4 8.22 -10.11 -8.59
C MET A 4 9.37 -10.95 -9.19
N ALA A 5 9.33 -12.26 -9.02
CA ALA A 5 10.30 -13.18 -9.61
C ALA A 5 10.22 -13.17 -11.15
N LEU A 6 9.01 -13.12 -11.71
CA LEU A 6 8.81 -12.97 -13.15
C LEU A 6 9.39 -11.65 -13.66
N GLY A 7 9.14 -10.54 -12.95
CA GLY A 7 9.72 -9.24 -13.28
C GLY A 7 11.26 -9.25 -13.24
N LEU A 8 11.84 -9.87 -12.20
CA LEU A 8 13.29 -10.02 -12.09
C LEU A 8 13.88 -10.93 -13.19
N PHE A 9 13.14 -11.94 -13.63
CA PHE A 9 13.54 -12.86 -14.71
C PHE A 9 13.50 -12.20 -16.09
N ILE A 10 12.52 -11.32 -16.32
CA ILE A 10 12.36 -10.63 -17.60
C ILE A 10 13.25 -9.38 -17.67
N GLY A 11 13.39 -8.67 -16.56
CA GLY A 11 14.07 -7.38 -16.49
C GLY A 11 15.57 -7.47 -16.73
N GLU A 12 16.25 -6.33 -16.54
CA GLU A 12 17.63 -6.12 -16.94
C GLU A 12 18.63 -7.11 -16.31
N SER A 13 18.45 -7.43 -15.03
CA SER A 13 19.26 -8.42 -14.29
C SER A 13 18.82 -9.87 -14.56
N GLY A 14 17.81 -10.08 -15.39
CA GLY A 14 17.18 -11.36 -15.67
C GLY A 14 17.69 -12.01 -16.96
N PRO A 15 17.43 -13.31 -17.17
CA PRO A 15 17.91 -14.03 -18.36
C PRO A 15 17.46 -13.43 -19.70
N LEU A 16 16.31 -12.75 -19.76
CA LEU A 16 15.83 -12.10 -20.98
C LEU A 16 16.47 -10.73 -21.25
N HIS A 17 17.16 -10.13 -20.27
CA HIS A 17 17.87 -8.85 -20.40
C HIS A 17 17.03 -7.73 -21.04
N ILE A 18 15.74 -7.63 -20.71
CA ILE A 18 14.92 -6.53 -21.24
C ILE A 18 15.29 -5.26 -20.48
N HIS A 19 15.95 -4.34 -21.19
CA HIS A 19 16.28 -3.02 -20.67
C HIS A 19 15.01 -2.15 -20.67
N PHE A 20 14.63 -1.70 -19.48
CA PHE A 20 13.45 -0.87 -19.26
C PHE A 20 13.85 0.30 -18.37
N ASP A 21 13.99 1.48 -18.96
CA ASP A 21 14.38 2.73 -18.30
C ASP A 21 13.37 3.84 -18.63
N ASP A 22 12.08 3.54 -18.45
CA ASP A 22 10.99 4.47 -18.71
C ASP A 22 10.08 4.58 -17.49
N ALA A 23 10.44 5.50 -16.61
CA ALA A 23 9.69 5.78 -15.39
C ALA A 23 8.29 6.35 -15.68
N GLU A 24 8.15 7.16 -16.74
CA GLU A 24 6.87 7.78 -17.13
C GLU A 24 5.88 6.73 -17.64
N LEU A 25 6.36 5.78 -18.44
CA LEU A 25 5.55 4.65 -18.88
C LEU A 25 5.16 3.74 -17.71
N ALA A 26 6.09 3.45 -16.79
CA ALA A 26 5.81 2.65 -15.60
C ALA A 26 4.76 3.32 -14.70
N GLU A 27 4.89 4.63 -14.48
CA GLU A 27 3.94 5.43 -13.72
C GLU A 27 2.56 5.41 -14.38
N THR A 28 2.50 5.65 -15.69
CA THR A 28 1.24 5.68 -16.45
C THR A 28 0.52 4.32 -16.39
N LEU A 29 1.25 3.23 -16.62
CA LEU A 29 0.71 1.88 -16.53
C LEU A 29 0.31 1.53 -15.08
N GLY A 30 1.09 1.98 -14.11
CA GLY A 30 0.80 1.83 -12.68
C GLY A 30 -0.51 2.51 -12.28
N PHE A 31 -0.72 3.76 -12.69
CA PHE A 31 -1.97 4.47 -12.42
C PHE A 31 -3.15 3.87 -13.18
N ALA A 32 -2.97 3.47 -14.45
CA ALA A 32 -4.01 2.80 -15.21
C ALA A 32 -4.45 1.49 -14.52
N ALA A 33 -3.48 0.67 -14.09
CA ALA A 33 -3.75 -0.55 -13.33
C ALA A 33 -4.42 -0.25 -11.99
N LEU A 34 -3.96 0.77 -11.25
CA LEU A 34 -4.56 1.17 -9.98
C LEU A 34 -6.03 1.56 -10.13
N VAL A 35 -6.36 2.36 -11.16
CA VAL A 35 -7.75 2.74 -11.45
C VAL A 35 -8.60 1.51 -11.75
N LEU A 36 -8.09 0.58 -12.55
CA LEU A 36 -8.80 -0.66 -12.89
C LEU A 36 -9.03 -1.55 -11.66
N ILE A 37 -8.01 -1.74 -10.83
CA ILE A 37 -8.11 -2.53 -9.58
C ILE A 37 -9.12 -1.91 -8.63
N LEU A 38 -9.09 -0.58 -8.46
CA LEU A 38 -10.00 0.12 -7.55
C LEU A 38 -11.44 0.11 -8.08
N ALA A 39 -11.62 0.21 -9.40
CA ALA A 39 -12.92 0.09 -10.04
C ALA A 39 -13.52 -1.31 -9.86
N ASP A 40 -12.73 -2.37 -10.09
CA ASP A 40 -13.16 -3.76 -9.90
C ASP A 40 -13.53 -4.05 -8.44
N GLY A 41 -12.69 -3.62 -7.49
CA GLY A 41 -12.97 -3.74 -6.06
C GLY A 41 -14.21 -2.95 -5.63
N GLY A 42 -14.45 -1.77 -6.19
CA GLY A 42 -15.62 -0.94 -5.89
C GLY A 42 -16.94 -1.54 -6.41
N ILE A 43 -16.93 -2.09 -7.62
CA ILE A 43 -18.11 -2.70 -8.26
C ILE A 43 -18.51 -4.01 -7.55
N THR A 44 -17.53 -4.79 -7.11
CA THR A 44 -17.77 -6.10 -6.47
C THR A 44 -18.16 -6.00 -4.99
N THR A 45 -18.04 -4.82 -4.37
CA THR A 45 -18.29 -4.61 -2.93
C THR A 45 -19.74 -4.20 -2.62
N ASP A 46 -20.41 -4.95 -1.76
CA ASP A 46 -21.74 -4.58 -1.23
C ASP A 46 -21.63 -3.43 -0.19
N TRP A 47 -21.79 -2.19 -0.67
CA TRP A 47 -21.72 -0.97 0.14
C TRP A 47 -22.65 -0.97 1.36
N ARG A 48 -23.86 -1.55 1.23
CA ARG A 48 -24.83 -1.60 2.34
C ARG A 48 -24.33 -2.47 3.49
N ARG A 49 -23.60 -3.54 3.17
CA ARG A 49 -22.94 -4.38 4.17
C ARG A 49 -21.69 -3.72 4.72
N MET A 50 -20.96 -2.92 3.96
CA MET A 50 -19.68 -2.34 4.41
C MET A 50 -19.85 -1.10 5.32
N ARG A 51 -20.81 -0.22 4.99
CA ARG A 51 -21.02 1.10 5.64
C ARG A 51 -20.97 1.10 7.18
N PRO A 52 -21.56 0.13 7.92
CA PRO A 52 -21.54 0.16 9.39
C PRO A 52 -20.18 -0.05 10.03
N SER A 53 -19.21 -0.67 9.33
CA SER A 53 -17.86 -0.94 9.83
C SER A 53 -16.82 0.11 9.42
N VAL A 54 -17.16 0.99 8.49
CA VAL A 54 -16.28 2.05 7.98
C VAL A 54 -15.70 2.94 9.08
N PRO A 55 -16.46 3.52 10.03
CA PRO A 55 -15.87 4.44 11.01
C PRO A 55 -14.85 3.77 11.92
N VAL A 56 -15.11 2.52 12.33
CA VAL A 56 -14.16 1.74 13.13
C VAL A 56 -12.92 1.39 12.31
N ALA A 57 -13.10 0.99 11.04
CA ALA A 57 -11.99 0.70 10.14
C ALA A 57 -11.12 1.93 9.88
N ILE A 58 -11.71 3.13 9.75
CA ILE A 58 -10.99 4.40 9.58
C ILE A 58 -10.10 4.66 10.80
N SER A 59 -10.66 4.59 12.01
CA SER A 59 -9.91 4.91 13.23
C SER A 59 -8.75 3.94 13.47
N VAL A 60 -8.99 2.64 13.29
CA VAL A 60 -7.95 1.61 13.47
C VAL A 60 -6.88 1.73 12.40
N SER A 61 -7.27 1.92 11.14
CA SER A 61 -6.35 2.11 10.03
C SER A 61 -5.46 3.34 10.27
N PHE A 62 -6.04 4.52 10.54
CA PHE A 62 -5.27 5.75 10.73
C PHE A 62 -4.21 5.64 11.83
N ILE A 63 -4.61 5.11 13.00
CA ILE A 63 -3.70 4.96 14.15
C ILE A 63 -2.63 3.90 13.83
N GLY A 64 -3.01 2.77 13.24
CA GLY A 64 -2.09 1.69 12.87
C GLY A 64 -1.04 2.13 11.84
N THR A 65 -1.45 2.89 10.83
CA THR A 65 -0.56 3.46 9.81
C THR A 65 0.43 4.43 10.44
N LEU A 66 -0.04 5.35 11.29
CA LEU A 66 0.82 6.35 11.92
C LEU A 66 1.86 5.70 12.83
N ILE A 67 1.45 4.70 13.62
CA ILE A 67 2.37 3.93 14.47
C ILE A 67 3.39 3.18 13.61
N SER A 68 2.96 2.50 12.54
CA SER A 68 3.88 1.78 11.66
C SER A 68 4.92 2.69 11.02
N ILE A 69 4.49 3.84 10.49
CA ILE A 69 5.40 4.84 9.91
C ILE A 69 6.38 5.33 10.98
N GLY A 70 5.90 5.67 12.19
CA GLY A 70 6.76 6.12 13.28
C GLY A 70 7.80 5.08 13.70
N VAL A 71 7.42 3.81 13.79
CA VAL A 71 8.33 2.71 14.14
C VAL A 71 9.39 2.53 13.06
N VAL A 72 8.99 2.46 11.78
CA VAL A 72 9.93 2.27 10.67
C VAL A 72 10.84 3.49 10.50
N ALA A 73 10.31 4.71 10.63
CA ALA A 73 11.10 5.93 10.57
C ALA A 73 12.14 5.97 11.70
N LEU A 74 11.74 5.68 12.94
CA LEU A 74 12.69 5.63 14.07
C LEU A 74 13.74 4.53 13.88
N ALA A 75 13.32 3.36 13.41
CA ALA A 75 14.20 2.25 13.07
C ALA A 75 15.09 2.54 11.85
N SER A 76 14.80 3.59 11.07
CA SER A 76 15.64 4.04 9.97
C SER A 76 16.58 5.17 10.42
N MET A 77 16.16 6.02 11.35
CA MET A 77 17.00 7.08 11.91
C MET A 77 18.13 6.52 12.79
N TRP A 78 17.86 5.53 13.64
CA TRP A 78 18.83 5.06 14.63
C TRP A 78 19.97 4.21 14.03
N PRO A 79 19.70 3.07 13.37
CA PRO A 79 20.76 2.21 12.82
C PRO A 79 21.31 2.67 11.47
N ILE A 80 20.51 3.35 10.63
CA ILE A 80 20.91 3.78 9.28
C ILE A 80 21.45 5.22 9.29
N GLY A 81 21.13 6.01 10.33
CA GLY A 81 21.57 7.40 10.45
C GLY A 81 20.86 8.35 9.49
N LEU A 82 19.68 7.98 8.99
CA LEU A 82 18.90 8.83 8.09
C LEU A 82 18.33 10.03 8.84
N ASP A 83 18.36 11.20 8.19
CA ASP A 83 17.62 12.37 8.65
C ASP A 83 16.11 12.08 8.69
N TRP A 84 15.38 12.87 9.48
CA TRP A 84 13.95 12.67 9.67
C TRP A 84 13.16 12.65 8.35
N ARG A 85 13.46 13.51 7.38
CA ARG A 85 12.75 13.54 6.08
C ARG A 85 12.88 12.22 5.29
N PRO A 86 14.09 11.75 4.92
CA PRO A 86 14.24 10.50 4.20
C PRO A 86 13.77 9.29 5.03
N ALA A 87 13.89 9.30 6.36
CA ALA A 87 13.37 8.24 7.21
C ALA A 87 11.84 8.13 7.14
N PHE A 88 11.13 9.27 7.20
CA PHE A 88 9.67 9.29 7.06
C PHE A 88 9.21 8.95 5.63
N LEU A 89 9.93 9.39 4.60
CA LEU A 89 9.64 9.01 3.21
C LEU A 89 9.81 7.50 3.00
N LEU A 90 10.92 6.93 3.47
CA LEU A 90 11.19 5.50 3.40
C LEU A 90 10.11 4.69 4.12
N ALA A 91 9.62 5.19 5.27
CA ALA A 91 8.58 4.54 6.04
C ALA A 91 7.18 4.68 5.43
N ALA A 92 6.87 5.83 4.79
CA ALA A 92 5.56 6.11 4.24
C ALA A 92 5.29 5.40 2.91
N VAL A 93 6.31 5.20 2.06
CA VAL A 93 6.17 4.54 0.75
C VAL A 93 5.59 3.12 0.84
N PRO A 94 6.08 2.21 1.71
CA PRO A 94 5.53 0.87 1.84
C PRO A 94 4.37 0.76 2.84
N ALA A 95 3.96 1.86 3.50
CA ALA A 95 2.90 1.84 4.52
C ALA A 95 1.51 1.43 4.00
N PRO A 96 1.09 1.74 2.75
CA PRO A 96 -0.16 1.22 2.20
C PRO A 96 -0.11 -0.30 2.06
N THR A 97 -0.99 -1.00 2.80
CA THR A 97 -1.08 -2.45 2.75
C THR A 97 -2.12 -2.91 1.74
N ASP A 98 -1.73 -3.76 0.78
CA ASP A 98 -2.65 -4.40 -0.16
C ASP A 98 -3.37 -5.60 0.47
N ALA A 99 -4.69 -5.51 0.65
CA ALA A 99 -5.52 -6.63 1.08
C ALA A 99 -5.54 -7.78 0.06
N ALA A 100 -5.53 -7.46 -1.23
CA ALA A 100 -5.73 -8.43 -2.29
C ALA A 100 -4.63 -9.51 -2.25
N ALA A 101 -3.43 -9.15 -1.79
CA ALA A 101 -2.32 -10.07 -1.56
C ALA A 101 -2.49 -10.95 -0.30
N ALA A 102 -3.15 -10.47 0.77
CA ALA A 102 -3.30 -11.20 2.04
C ALA A 102 -4.55 -12.10 2.09
N PHE A 103 -5.61 -11.73 1.38
CA PHE A 103 -6.90 -12.44 1.38
C PHE A 103 -6.84 -13.91 0.90
N PRO A 104 -6.03 -14.31 -0.11
CA PRO A 104 -5.93 -15.70 -0.53
C PRO A 104 -5.46 -16.64 0.59
N VAL A 105 -4.66 -16.14 1.53
CA VAL A 105 -4.13 -16.88 2.69
C VAL A 105 -5.17 -16.96 3.82
N LEU A 106 -6.02 -15.93 3.95
CA LEU A 106 -7.11 -15.84 4.93
C LEU A 106 -8.39 -16.60 4.53
N ARG A 107 -8.43 -17.25 3.37
CA ARG A 107 -9.55 -18.11 2.95
C ARG A 107 -9.71 -19.40 3.76
N ARG A 108 -8.79 -19.72 4.67
CA ARG A 108 -8.75 -21.00 5.40
C ARG A 108 -9.36 -21.00 6.82
N PRO A 109 -9.36 -19.94 7.64
CA PRO A 109 -10.08 -19.95 8.92
C PRO A 109 -11.54 -19.52 8.76
N PRO A 110 -12.50 -20.11 9.51
CA PRO A 110 -13.88 -19.64 9.55
C PRO A 110 -13.95 -18.35 10.38
N LEU A 111 -13.56 -17.22 9.78
CA LEU A 111 -13.63 -15.92 10.44
C LEU A 111 -15.09 -15.45 10.53
N PRO A 112 -15.55 -14.97 11.70
CA PRO A 112 -16.89 -14.41 11.83
C PRO A 112 -17.08 -13.21 10.89
N ALA A 113 -18.31 -13.00 10.41
CA ALA A 113 -18.62 -12.01 9.37
C ALA A 113 -18.25 -10.55 9.73
N ARG A 114 -18.11 -10.22 11.02
CA ARG A 114 -17.72 -8.87 11.49
C ARG A 114 -16.24 -8.54 11.21
N PRO A 115 -15.24 -9.30 11.70
CA PRO A 115 -13.84 -9.03 11.39
C PRO A 115 -13.53 -9.14 9.89
N LEU A 116 -14.16 -10.08 9.16
CA LEU A 116 -13.98 -10.19 7.70
C LEU A 116 -14.41 -8.91 6.95
N ARG A 117 -15.52 -8.30 7.37
CA ARG A 117 -16.02 -7.03 6.80
C ARG A 117 -15.14 -5.84 7.16
N LEU A 118 -14.55 -5.84 8.35
CA LEU A 118 -13.61 -4.80 8.77
C LEU A 118 -12.32 -4.90 7.95
N LEU A 119 -11.82 -6.12 7.75
CA LEU A 119 -10.61 -6.42 6.98
C LEU A 119 -10.77 -6.15 5.47
N HIS A 120 -11.99 -6.16 4.95
CA HIS A 120 -12.27 -5.75 3.56
C HIS A 120 -12.16 -4.23 3.36
N GLY A 121 -12.35 -3.43 4.42
CA GLY A 121 -12.34 -1.96 4.34
C GLY A 121 -11.08 -1.28 4.84
N GLU A 122 -10.38 -1.89 5.78
CA GLU A 122 -9.11 -1.40 6.33
C GLU A 122 -8.02 -1.08 5.28
N PRO A 123 -7.78 -1.92 4.25
CA PRO A 123 -6.74 -1.70 3.24
C PRO A 123 -6.98 -0.45 2.40
N GLY A 124 -8.18 -0.29 1.84
CA GLY A 124 -8.53 0.89 1.03
C GLY A 124 -8.46 2.21 1.80
N LEU A 125 -8.73 2.15 3.11
CA LEU A 125 -8.61 3.30 4.01
C LEU A 125 -7.14 3.58 4.37
N ASN A 126 -6.33 2.54 4.57
CA ASN A 126 -4.90 2.68 4.84
C ASN A 126 -4.18 3.40 3.68
N HIS A 127 -4.53 3.09 2.43
CA HIS A 127 -4.03 3.82 1.25
C HIS A 127 -4.26 5.34 1.35
N ALA A 128 -5.46 5.78 1.74
CA ALA A 128 -5.76 7.21 1.86
C ALA A 128 -4.98 7.88 3.01
N HIS A 129 -4.79 7.19 4.13
CA HIS A 129 -4.10 7.73 5.30
C HIS A 129 -2.58 7.82 5.13
N ALA A 130 -1.96 6.87 4.43
CA ALA A 130 -0.52 6.83 4.20
C ALA A 130 -0.01 7.95 3.28
N VAL A 131 -0.88 8.48 2.41
CA VAL A 131 -0.55 9.57 1.48
C VAL A 131 -0.25 10.89 2.21
N LEU A 132 -0.93 11.18 3.33
CA LEU A 132 -0.74 12.43 4.05
C LEU A 132 0.70 12.58 4.61
N PRO A 133 1.24 11.62 5.39
CA PRO A 133 2.65 11.64 5.81
C PRO A 133 3.63 11.77 4.65
N LEU A 134 3.37 11.08 3.53
CA LEU A 134 4.21 11.12 2.34
C LEU A 134 4.30 12.54 1.75
N ILE A 135 3.17 13.20 1.54
CA ILE A 135 3.14 14.58 1.01
C ILE A 135 3.78 15.56 1.98
N THR A 136 3.59 15.38 3.29
CA THR A 136 4.19 16.27 4.30
C THR A 136 5.70 16.10 4.45
N ALA A 137 6.22 14.89 4.22
CA ALA A 137 7.64 14.59 4.29
C ALA A 137 8.36 14.85 2.96
N ALA A 138 7.63 14.85 1.85
CA ALA A 138 8.16 15.16 0.53
C ALA A 138 8.63 16.62 0.48
N PRO A 139 9.85 16.88 -0.02
CA PRO A 139 10.29 18.25 -0.22
C PRO A 139 9.35 18.95 -1.20
N HIS A 140 8.86 20.14 -0.85
CA HIS A 140 8.30 21.07 -1.82
C HIS A 140 9.44 21.54 -2.73
N THR A 141 9.72 20.80 -3.80
CA THR A 141 10.45 21.35 -4.94
C THR A 141 9.43 22.10 -5.80
N PRO A 142 9.41 23.44 -5.79
CA PRO A 142 8.64 24.18 -6.79
C PRO A 142 9.18 23.87 -8.20
N PRO A 143 8.33 23.96 -9.23
CA PRO A 143 8.71 23.69 -10.63
C PRO A 143 9.80 24.63 -11.13
#